data_AF-A0A8I2YM85-F1
#
_entry.id   AF-A0A8I2YM85-F1
#
_cell.length_a   1.000
_cell.length_b   1.000
_cell.length_c   1.000
_cell.angle_alpha   90.00
_cell.angle_beta   90.00
_cell.angle_gamma   90.00
#
_symmetry.space_group_name_H-M   'P 1'
#
loop_
_entity.id
_entity.type
_entity.pdbx_description
1 polymer ?
#
loop_
_entity_poly.entity_id
_entity_poly.type
_entity_poly.pdbx_seq_one_letter_code
_entity_poly.pdbx_strand_id
1 'polypeptide(L)'
;MAALTSQVDCRAHANDKASSLSPADFAASADKVDCERGATVDSLIVTHTVDCIDQQFPSRSSQPVTGCSILLRFIVLLGLVFLVQRFWPFQSLLQWESESVAGLDDLCPQVEALTPPQHEDLLRSLDQEFGSTEFKLKAYESLGGAVRIPTESYDDLGPPSEDPRWEIEAKFHEYLESRFPKVHANLKRTTVNTYALVYKWKGTANVKPLLLAAHMDVVPVNPSTYDDWTNPPYSGYYDGEWIWGRGSCDDKPGVIGILTAIETLLQRGFVPSRTVLLAFGVDEEVTGHEGAGAINKYLLETYGKDSIAMIVDEGGGYDDLGGTVFATPDVAEKGYMDIRMDVLTPGGHSSRPPKHTGIGILANLITELEAHPHEPELVRGRTYYQGLECRAKYDTSFPVSMRKLVQQSQTSNSKLRELMDRLIDFDPMFYAMSGTTQAIDLIGGGVKVNALPEAVWAVANYRIADYSSPAELMDRLIDVILPVAAKHNMTLEAFGKTMGLQDPSWGTIRLSDAYNSSLAPAPVTPTTGSGPYELLSGTILSTLQTPLRTGGLPTTAIVSPGLLTGNTGKRNTSWRR
;
A
#
# COMPACT_ATOMS: atom_id res chain seq x y z
N MET A 1 19.18 30.75 5.37
CA MET A 1 19.06 29.81 4.24
C MET A 1 18.28 28.62 4.78
N ALA A 2 17.06 28.40 4.28
CA ALA A 2 16.15 27.40 4.82
C ALA A 2 16.42 26.03 4.19
N ALA A 3 16.50 24.99 5.01
CA ALA A 3 16.44 23.61 4.54
C ALA A 3 14.96 23.26 4.32
N LEU A 4 14.64 22.75 3.13
CA LEU A 4 13.37 22.12 2.84
C LEU A 4 13.51 20.63 3.13
N THR A 5 12.59 20.08 3.92
CA THR A 5 12.48 18.66 4.21
C THR A 5 11.90 17.93 3.00
N SER A 6 12.69 17.07 2.36
CA SER A 6 12.23 16.18 1.30
C SER A 6 11.48 14.98 1.90
N GLN A 7 10.18 14.87 1.59
CA GLN A 7 9.39 13.69 1.92
C GLN A 7 9.65 12.59 0.89
N VAL A 8 9.71 11.33 1.35
CA VAL A 8 9.58 10.16 0.46
C VAL A 8 8.14 9.69 0.54
N ASP A 9 7.29 10.25 -0.32
CA ASP A 9 5.90 9.84 -0.49
C ASP A 9 5.70 9.54 -1.97
N CYS A 10 5.57 8.25 -2.33
CA CYS A 10 5.36 7.81 -3.72
C CYS A 10 3.91 8.00 -4.18
N ARG A 11 3.33 9.18 -3.89
CA ARG A 11 2.05 9.62 -4.42
C ARG A 11 2.24 10.43 -5.69
N ALA A 12 1.54 10.03 -6.74
CA ALA A 12 1.47 10.77 -7.99
C ALA A 12 0.80 12.14 -7.78
N HIS A 13 1.59 13.14 -7.44
CA HIS A 13 1.14 14.52 -7.31
C HIS A 13 1.03 15.18 -8.69
N ALA A 14 -0.12 14.98 -9.35
CA ALA A 14 -0.59 15.90 -10.37
C ALA A 14 -0.75 17.30 -9.73
N ASN A 15 -0.12 18.32 -10.31
CA ASN A 15 -0.23 19.68 -9.79
C ASN A 15 -0.28 20.71 -10.92
N ASP A 16 -1.33 21.53 -10.88
CA ASP A 16 -1.59 22.60 -11.84
C ASP A 16 -0.48 23.65 -11.89
N LYS A 17 -0.10 24.06 -13.10
CA LYS A 17 0.43 25.42 -13.34
C LYS A 17 -0.13 26.03 -14.62
N ALA A 18 -1.24 26.76 -14.45
CA ALA A 18 -1.62 27.83 -15.35
C ALA A 18 -0.76 29.09 -15.10
N SER A 19 -0.73 29.99 -16.10
CA SER A 19 0.04 31.25 -16.16
C SER A 19 1.57 31.09 -16.38
N SER A 20 2.24 31.86 -17.24
CA SER A 20 1.77 32.83 -18.24
C SER A 20 2.91 33.16 -19.21
N LEU A 21 2.62 33.54 -20.47
CA LEU A 21 3.20 34.67 -21.22
C LEU A 21 2.77 34.65 -22.69
N SER A 22 2.68 35.85 -23.27
CA SER A 22 2.53 36.17 -24.71
C SER A 22 3.51 37.35 -24.99
N PRO A 23 3.86 37.76 -26.24
CA PRO A 23 2.98 37.75 -27.42
C PRO A 23 3.62 37.40 -28.79
N ALA A 24 2.73 37.20 -29.77
CA ALA A 24 2.81 37.52 -31.20
C ALA A 24 4.07 37.17 -32.04
N ASP A 25 3.85 36.42 -33.14
CA ASP A 25 4.01 37.02 -34.48
C ASP A 25 3.18 36.33 -35.59
N PHE A 26 3.18 36.93 -36.79
CA PHE A 26 2.14 36.82 -37.84
C PHE A 26 2.08 35.54 -38.71
N ALA A 27 0.83 35.14 -39.01
CA ALA A 27 0.25 34.71 -40.30
C ALA A 27 1.08 33.94 -41.36
N ALA A 28 0.53 32.80 -41.85
CA ALA A 28 -0.20 32.75 -43.13
C ALA A 28 -0.48 31.32 -43.65
N SER A 29 -1.75 30.96 -43.85
CA SER A 29 -2.32 30.68 -45.19
C SER A 29 -3.78 30.21 -45.03
N ALA A 30 -4.60 30.50 -46.04
CA ALA A 30 -6.01 30.14 -46.07
C ALA A 30 -6.36 29.56 -47.45
N ASP A 31 -7.22 28.54 -47.45
CA ASP A 31 -8.18 28.28 -48.53
C ASP A 31 -9.37 27.51 -47.92
N LYS A 32 -10.52 28.17 -47.82
CA LYS A 32 -11.75 27.93 -48.62
C LYS A 32 -12.55 26.69 -48.17
N VAL A 33 -13.67 26.85 -47.44
CA VAL A 33 -15.00 27.36 -47.87
C VAL A 33 -15.82 26.28 -48.58
N ASP A 34 -16.90 25.82 -47.93
CA ASP A 34 -18.27 26.09 -48.42
C ASP A 34 -19.35 25.89 -47.33
N CYS A 35 -20.44 26.67 -47.44
CA CYS A 35 -21.65 26.59 -46.59
C CYS A 35 -22.69 25.62 -47.24
N GLU A 36 -23.96 25.41 -46.83
CA GLU A 36 -24.91 26.12 -45.95
C GLU A 36 -26.18 25.25 -45.73
N ARG A 37 -27.19 25.79 -45.01
CA ARG A 37 -28.59 25.32 -44.78
C ARG A 37 -28.78 24.30 -43.64
N GLY A 38 -29.69 24.47 -42.67
CA GLY A 38 -30.62 25.57 -42.39
C GLY A 38 -32.09 25.13 -42.39
N ALA A 39 -32.71 25.06 -41.21
CA ALA A 39 -34.16 24.97 -41.01
C ALA A 39 -34.57 25.41 -39.59
N THR A 40 -35.48 26.38 -39.49
CA THR A 40 -36.07 26.93 -38.26
C THR A 40 -37.57 26.66 -38.22
N VAL A 41 -38.14 26.33 -37.05
CA VAL A 41 -39.57 26.44 -36.75
C VAL A 41 -39.78 26.78 -35.27
N ASP A 42 -40.39 27.93 -34.96
CA ASP A 42 -40.90 28.30 -33.63
C ASP A 42 -42.18 27.49 -33.30
N SER A 43 -42.71 27.32 -32.08
CA SER A 43 -42.81 28.22 -30.92
C SER A 43 -43.53 27.48 -29.77
N LEU A 44 -43.29 27.85 -28.50
CA LEU A 44 -44.37 28.32 -27.61
C LEU A 44 -43.79 28.98 -26.33
N ILE A 45 -44.62 29.81 -25.67
CA ILE A 45 -44.22 30.82 -24.69
C ILE A 45 -44.84 30.52 -23.31
N VAL A 46 -44.08 30.71 -22.23
CA VAL A 46 -44.56 31.38 -20.99
C VAL A 46 -43.42 32.23 -20.40
N THR A 47 -43.70 33.51 -20.14
CA THR A 47 -42.75 34.51 -19.63
C THR A 47 -43.12 34.99 -18.23
N HIS A 48 -42.13 35.36 -17.42
CA HIS A 48 -42.28 36.39 -16.39
C HIS A 48 -41.05 37.30 -16.32
N THR A 49 -41.28 38.61 -16.43
CA THR A 49 -40.31 39.70 -16.34
C THR A 49 -40.90 40.83 -15.49
N VAL A 50 -40.09 41.50 -14.67
CA VAL A 50 -40.38 42.85 -14.16
C VAL A 50 -39.07 43.64 -14.07
N ASP A 51 -39.06 44.84 -14.66
CA ASP A 51 -37.90 45.73 -14.78
C ASP A 51 -37.71 46.70 -13.60
N CYS A 52 -36.52 47.29 -13.53
CA CYS A 52 -36.18 48.43 -12.66
C CYS A 52 -36.50 49.78 -13.32
N ILE A 53 -37.10 50.75 -12.60
CA ILE A 53 -37.09 52.18 -12.94
C ILE A 53 -36.83 53.05 -11.69
N ASP A 54 -36.15 54.17 -11.92
CA ASP A 54 -35.53 55.13 -10.98
C ASP A 54 -36.37 56.43 -10.81
N GLN A 55 -36.32 57.13 -9.65
CA GLN A 55 -36.77 58.55 -9.50
C GLN A 55 -36.43 59.29 -8.17
N GLN A 56 -35.39 60.14 -8.22
CA GLN A 56 -35.24 61.57 -7.79
C GLN A 56 -35.59 62.17 -6.38
N PHE A 57 -34.80 63.22 -6.03
CA PHE A 57 -34.59 64.01 -4.79
C PHE A 57 -35.67 65.04 -4.35
N PRO A 58 -35.55 65.70 -3.14
CA PRO A 58 -34.98 67.08 -3.08
C PRO A 58 -34.26 67.60 -1.78
N SER A 59 -33.04 68.16 -1.94
CA SER A 59 -32.46 69.46 -1.44
C SER A 59 -32.38 69.98 0.05
N ARG A 60 -31.26 70.70 0.34
CA ARG A 60 -30.99 71.82 1.32
C ARG A 60 -30.75 71.49 2.83
N SER A 61 -29.55 71.60 3.44
CA SER A 61 -28.74 72.78 3.92
C SER A 61 -29.10 73.33 5.32
N SER A 62 -28.20 73.72 6.27
CA SER A 62 -26.71 73.70 6.36
C SER A 62 -26.13 74.30 7.70
N GLN A 63 -24.96 73.85 8.16
CA GLN A 63 -23.99 74.52 9.11
C GLN A 63 -24.43 74.64 10.63
N PRO A 64 -23.59 75.09 11.61
CA PRO A 64 -22.65 74.21 12.36
C PRO A 64 -22.54 74.46 13.91
N VAL A 65 -22.18 73.46 14.75
CA VAL A 65 -21.72 73.72 16.16
C VAL A 65 -20.60 72.76 16.61
N THR A 66 -19.75 73.27 17.50
CA THR A 66 -18.47 72.77 18.02
C THR A 66 -18.52 71.55 18.95
N GLY A 67 -17.38 70.87 19.10
CA GLY A 67 -17.27 69.63 19.90
C GLY A 67 -16.76 69.79 21.32
N CYS A 68 -17.11 68.82 22.18
CA CYS A 68 -16.41 68.47 23.43
C CYS A 68 -16.86 67.07 23.90
N SER A 69 -16.21 65.97 23.46
CA SER A 69 -16.58 64.61 23.95
C SER A 69 -15.53 63.49 23.74
N ILE A 70 -14.35 63.75 23.18
CA ILE A 70 -13.39 62.68 22.85
C ILE A 70 -12.55 62.25 24.07
N LEU A 71 -12.31 63.14 25.03
CA LEU A 71 -11.42 62.86 26.18
C LEU A 71 -12.00 61.84 27.20
N LEU A 72 -13.33 61.73 27.32
CA LEU A 72 -13.94 60.88 28.36
C LEU A 72 -13.89 59.37 28.03
N ARG A 73 -13.79 59.00 26.75
CA ARG A 73 -13.83 57.59 26.32
C ARG A 73 -12.50 56.85 26.49
N PHE A 74 -11.37 57.55 26.50
CA PHE A 74 -10.05 56.92 26.65
C PHE A 74 -9.73 56.52 28.11
N ILE A 75 -10.23 57.27 29.10
CA ILE A 75 -9.93 57.00 30.52
C ILE A 75 -10.61 55.71 31.02
N VAL A 76 -11.82 55.42 30.53
CA VAL A 76 -12.56 54.20 30.91
C VAL A 76 -11.91 52.93 30.36
N LEU A 77 -11.33 52.97 29.15
CA LEU A 77 -10.71 51.80 28.53
C LEU A 77 -9.39 51.39 29.22
N LEU A 78 -8.56 52.36 29.62
CA LEU A 78 -7.29 52.10 30.33
C LEU A 78 -7.51 51.55 31.75
N GLY A 79 -8.59 51.96 32.43
CA GLY A 79 -8.92 51.46 33.77
C GLY A 79 -9.29 49.97 33.81
N LEU A 80 -9.91 49.44 32.75
CA LEU A 80 -10.28 48.02 32.66
C LEU A 80 -9.07 47.11 32.43
N VAL A 81 -8.10 47.54 31.60
CA VAL A 81 -6.88 46.75 31.32
C VAL A 81 -6.04 46.56 32.59
N PHE A 82 -5.93 47.59 33.43
CA PHE A 82 -5.17 47.53 34.68
C PHE A 82 -5.81 46.65 35.78
N LEU A 83 -7.12 46.40 35.72
CA LEU A 83 -7.80 45.49 36.66
C LEU A 83 -7.58 44.02 36.31
N VAL A 84 -7.57 43.66 35.01
CA VAL A 84 -7.35 42.28 34.57
C VAL A 84 -5.93 41.80 34.90
N GLN A 85 -4.92 42.64 34.68
CA GLN A 85 -3.51 42.29 34.98
C GLN A 85 -3.19 42.11 36.47
N ARG A 86 -4.09 42.52 37.38
CA ARG A 86 -3.85 42.45 38.83
C ARG A 86 -4.48 41.23 39.51
N PHE A 87 -5.37 40.50 38.82
CA PHE A 87 -6.07 39.32 39.34
C PHE A 87 -5.78 38.03 38.56
N TRP A 88 -5.04 38.09 37.45
CA TRP A 88 -4.57 36.92 36.72
C TRP A 88 -3.04 36.94 36.64
N PRO A 89 -2.31 36.16 37.47
CA PRO A 89 -0.88 36.01 37.28
C PRO A 89 -0.63 35.32 35.93
N PHE A 90 -0.02 36.04 34.99
CA PHE A 90 0.24 35.60 33.62
C PHE A 90 1.45 34.64 33.59
N GLN A 91 1.33 33.52 34.30
CA GLN A 91 2.41 32.56 34.54
C GLN A 91 2.01 31.09 34.28
N SER A 92 0.80 30.85 33.78
CA SER A 92 0.25 29.52 33.46
C SER A 92 -0.04 29.29 31.97
N LEU A 93 0.53 30.11 31.07
CA LEU A 93 0.30 30.04 29.62
C LEU A 93 1.55 29.69 28.78
N LEU A 94 2.65 29.30 29.42
CA LEU A 94 3.87 28.81 28.77
C LEU A 94 4.45 27.58 29.51
N GLN A 95 3.57 26.68 29.94
CA GLN A 95 3.91 25.29 30.23
C GLN A 95 3.14 24.41 29.24
N TRP A 96 3.70 24.25 28.04
CA TRP A 96 3.49 23.01 27.28
C TRP A 96 4.30 21.93 27.99
N GLU A 97 3.80 21.49 29.14
CA GLU A 97 4.23 20.22 29.70
C GLU A 97 3.76 19.13 28.74
N SER A 98 4.69 18.29 28.31
CA SER A 98 4.32 17.01 27.72
C SER A 98 3.55 16.23 28.79
N GLU A 99 2.23 16.13 28.66
CA GLU A 99 1.43 15.21 29.48
C GLU A 99 1.91 13.79 29.20
N SER A 100 2.88 13.34 30.02
CA SER A 100 3.29 11.94 30.06
C SER A 100 2.12 11.13 30.58
N VAL A 101 1.49 10.38 29.66
CA VAL A 101 0.41 9.46 30.01
C VAL A 101 1.05 8.28 30.75
N ALA A 102 1.06 8.35 32.08
CA ALA A 102 1.72 7.38 32.94
C ALA A 102 1.20 5.96 32.69
N GLY A 103 2.11 5.01 32.41
CA GLY A 103 1.76 3.63 32.06
C GLY A 103 1.63 3.34 30.56
N LEU A 104 2.28 4.14 29.70
CA LEU A 104 2.64 3.75 28.33
C LEU A 104 4.02 3.06 28.24
N ASP A 105 4.78 3.00 29.34
CA ASP A 105 6.20 2.59 29.31
C ASP A 105 6.41 1.13 28.87
N ASP A 106 5.48 0.24 29.22
CA ASP A 106 5.48 -1.18 28.84
C ASP A 106 4.96 -1.44 27.41
N LEU A 107 4.34 -0.45 26.76
CA LEU A 107 3.86 -0.59 25.38
C LEU A 107 5.01 -0.56 24.37
N CYS A 108 4.91 -1.32 23.28
CA CYS A 108 5.88 -1.31 22.17
C CYS A 108 7.35 -1.35 22.63
N PRO A 109 7.81 -2.46 23.25
CA PRO A 109 9.19 -2.59 23.70
C PRO A 109 10.16 -2.45 22.52
N GLN A 110 11.26 -1.72 22.74
CA GLN A 110 12.31 -1.48 21.75
C GLN A 110 13.60 -2.18 22.19
N VAL A 111 14.38 -2.65 21.22
CA VAL A 111 15.75 -3.15 21.43
C VAL A 111 16.78 -2.04 21.24
N GLU A 112 18.00 -2.25 21.70
CA GLU A 112 19.11 -1.35 21.40
C GLU A 112 19.56 -1.49 19.93
N ALA A 113 20.08 -0.41 19.36
CA ALA A 113 20.68 -0.43 18.02
C ALA A 113 21.93 -1.34 17.99
N LEU A 114 21.94 -2.31 17.08
CA LEU A 114 23.00 -3.32 17.02
C LEU A 114 24.21 -2.81 16.24
N THR A 115 25.30 -2.56 16.96
CA THR A 115 26.62 -2.35 16.36
C THR A 115 27.40 -3.68 16.31
N PRO A 116 28.21 -3.95 15.27
CA PRO A 116 29.04 -5.15 15.19
C PRO A 116 30.45 -4.87 15.76
N PRO A 117 30.74 -5.10 17.06
CA PRO A 117 31.99 -4.66 17.68
C PRO A 117 33.25 -5.31 17.07
N GLN A 118 33.11 -6.53 16.53
CA GLN A 118 34.22 -7.23 15.85
C GLN A 118 34.58 -6.62 14.49
N HIS A 119 33.71 -5.76 13.94
CA HIS A 119 33.81 -5.18 12.60
C HIS A 119 33.51 -3.67 12.60
N GLU A 120 33.71 -2.98 13.73
CA GLU A 120 33.39 -1.56 13.88
C GLU A 120 34.15 -0.68 12.87
N ASP A 121 35.45 -0.90 12.71
CA ASP A 121 36.27 -0.16 11.73
C ASP A 121 35.85 -0.45 10.28
N LEU A 122 35.44 -1.69 9.98
CA LEU A 122 34.89 -2.05 8.68
C LEU A 122 33.58 -1.29 8.43
N LEU A 123 32.65 -1.33 9.38
CA LEU A 123 31.38 -0.61 9.30
C LEU A 123 31.60 0.88 9.08
N ARG A 124 32.46 1.51 9.89
CA ARG A 124 32.80 2.94 9.76
C ARG A 124 33.40 3.28 8.40
N SER A 125 34.21 2.38 7.83
CA SER A 125 34.79 2.56 6.49
C SER A 125 33.80 2.32 5.35
N LEU A 126 32.75 1.53 5.58
CA LEU A 126 31.63 1.35 4.63
C LEU A 126 30.70 2.55 4.69
N ASP A 127 30.43 3.12 5.87
CA ASP A 127 29.62 4.35 6.00
C ASP A 127 30.25 5.55 5.29
N GLN A 128 31.57 5.67 5.33
CA GLN A 128 32.31 6.69 4.58
C GLN A 128 32.25 6.44 3.07
N GLU A 129 32.33 5.18 2.62
CA GLU A 129 32.18 4.83 1.20
C GLU A 129 30.74 5.11 0.71
N PHE A 130 29.73 4.62 1.43
CA PHE A 130 28.30 4.81 1.12
C PHE A 130 27.88 6.29 1.16
N GLY A 131 28.50 7.09 2.03
CA GLY A 131 28.30 8.53 2.07
C GLY A 131 28.84 9.28 0.84
N SER A 132 29.80 8.70 0.12
CA SER A 132 30.50 9.36 -1.00
C SER A 132 29.62 9.54 -2.24
N THR A 133 29.85 10.63 -2.98
CA THR A 133 29.16 10.92 -4.25
C THR A 133 29.43 9.85 -5.31
N GLU A 134 30.66 9.31 -5.36
CA GLU A 134 31.04 8.27 -6.32
C GLU A 134 30.24 6.97 -6.08
N PHE A 135 30.18 6.50 -4.82
CA PHE A 135 29.39 5.33 -4.48
C PHE A 135 27.90 5.56 -4.75
N LYS A 136 27.36 6.72 -4.36
CA LYS A 136 25.93 7.05 -4.58
C LYS A 136 25.56 7.04 -6.06
N LEU A 137 26.32 7.73 -6.92
CA LEU A 137 26.09 7.71 -8.36
C LEU A 137 26.22 6.29 -8.94
N LYS A 138 27.17 5.49 -8.44
CA LYS A 138 27.30 4.08 -8.82
C LYS A 138 26.07 3.26 -8.38
N ALA A 139 25.57 3.45 -7.16
CA ALA A 139 24.37 2.75 -6.66
C ALA A 139 23.11 3.15 -7.44
N TYR A 140 22.93 4.45 -7.72
CA TYR A 140 21.81 4.95 -8.52
C TYR A 140 21.82 4.35 -9.93
N GLU A 141 22.98 4.29 -10.59
CA GLU A 141 23.11 3.66 -11.90
C GLU A 141 22.99 2.12 -11.83
N SER A 142 23.32 1.48 -10.69
CA SER A 142 23.03 0.04 -10.50
C SER A 142 21.53 -0.25 -10.55
N LEU A 143 20.69 0.64 -9.98
CA LEU A 143 19.24 0.52 -10.04
C LEU A 143 18.70 0.99 -11.40
N GLY A 144 19.19 2.11 -11.94
CA GLY A 144 18.81 2.62 -13.26
C GLY A 144 19.05 1.59 -14.37
N GLY A 145 20.18 0.89 -14.37
CA GLY A 145 20.45 -0.20 -15.31
C GLY A 145 19.51 -1.40 -15.16
N ALA A 146 19.03 -1.70 -13.94
CA ALA A 146 18.04 -2.76 -13.69
C ALA A 146 16.63 -2.36 -14.18
N VAL A 147 16.25 -1.10 -13.98
CA VAL A 147 14.99 -0.52 -14.46
C VAL A 147 14.91 -0.52 -15.99
N ARG A 148 16.04 -0.41 -16.71
CA ARG A 148 16.07 -0.45 -18.18
C ARG A 148 15.80 -1.82 -18.80
N ILE A 149 15.60 -2.86 -17.98
CA ILE A 149 15.33 -4.23 -18.44
C ILE A 149 13.87 -4.55 -18.05
N PRO A 150 12.90 -4.51 -18.99
CA PRO A 150 11.47 -4.63 -18.69
C PRO A 150 11.06 -6.09 -18.42
N THR A 151 11.37 -6.57 -17.22
CA THR A 151 10.98 -7.88 -16.67
C THR A 151 9.48 -7.93 -16.34
N GLU A 152 8.63 -7.63 -17.32
CA GLU A 152 7.17 -7.56 -17.15
C GLU A 152 6.55 -8.95 -16.97
N SER A 153 5.78 -9.14 -15.90
CA SER A 153 4.99 -10.36 -15.67
C SER A 153 3.51 -10.16 -16.04
N TYR A 154 2.82 -11.22 -16.48
CA TYR A 154 1.45 -11.16 -17.00
C TYR A 154 0.58 -12.31 -16.45
N ASP A 155 -0.70 -12.05 -16.16
CA ASP A 155 -1.65 -13.05 -15.62
C ASP A 155 -1.82 -14.30 -16.52
N ASP A 156 -1.49 -14.18 -17.80
CA ASP A 156 -1.57 -15.22 -18.82
C ASP A 156 -0.20 -15.80 -19.23
N LEU A 157 0.84 -15.64 -18.42
CA LEU A 157 2.14 -16.27 -18.65
C LEU A 157 2.02 -17.80 -18.70
N GLY A 158 2.55 -18.39 -19.77
CA GLY A 158 2.78 -19.84 -19.83
C GLY A 158 3.99 -20.24 -18.98
N PRO A 159 4.23 -21.55 -18.76
CA PRO A 159 5.38 -22.01 -17.99
C PRO A 159 6.73 -21.51 -18.57
N PRO A 160 7.76 -21.26 -17.73
CA PRO A 160 9.07 -20.77 -18.17
C PRO A 160 9.81 -21.61 -19.22
N SER A 161 9.38 -22.85 -19.48
CA SER A 161 9.90 -23.74 -20.51
C SER A 161 9.21 -23.63 -21.88
N GLU A 162 8.09 -22.91 -21.97
CA GLU A 162 7.20 -22.88 -23.14
C GLU A 162 6.90 -21.46 -23.65
N ASP A 163 6.91 -20.46 -22.76
CA ASP A 163 6.61 -19.06 -23.11
C ASP A 163 7.92 -18.25 -23.33
N PRO A 164 8.15 -17.64 -24.50
CA PRO A 164 9.36 -16.87 -24.77
C PRO A 164 9.39 -15.50 -24.05
N ARG A 165 8.30 -15.04 -23.43
CA ARG A 165 8.29 -13.77 -22.68
C ARG A 165 9.31 -13.77 -21.54
N TRP A 166 9.55 -14.92 -20.91
CA TRP A 166 10.54 -15.10 -19.85
C TRP A 166 12.00 -14.92 -20.29
N GLU A 167 12.31 -14.88 -21.59
CA GLU A 167 13.69 -14.66 -22.08
C GLU A 167 14.28 -13.31 -21.64
N ILE A 168 13.45 -12.36 -21.20
CA ILE A 168 13.90 -11.09 -20.62
C ILE A 168 14.68 -11.27 -19.31
N GLU A 169 14.35 -12.29 -18.51
CA GLU A 169 15.07 -12.61 -17.27
C GLU A 169 16.53 -13.01 -17.54
N ALA A 170 16.80 -13.69 -18.67
CA ALA A 170 18.17 -14.00 -19.08
C ALA A 170 19.02 -12.73 -19.27
N LYS A 171 18.44 -11.67 -19.85
CA LYS A 171 19.12 -10.37 -20.01
C LYS A 171 19.31 -9.68 -18.66
N PHE A 172 18.38 -9.87 -17.72
CA PHE A 172 18.57 -9.36 -16.36
C PHE A 172 19.68 -10.13 -15.63
N HIS A 173 19.80 -11.44 -15.81
CA HIS A 173 20.92 -12.23 -15.30
C HIS A 173 22.28 -11.77 -15.83
N GLU A 174 22.39 -11.50 -17.14
CA GLU A 174 23.60 -10.94 -17.76
C GLU A 174 23.97 -9.58 -17.14
N TYR A 175 22.96 -8.73 -16.88
CA TYR A 175 23.16 -7.47 -16.19
C TYR A 175 23.67 -7.67 -14.75
N LEU A 176 23.04 -8.54 -13.95
CA LEU A 176 23.48 -8.86 -12.59
C LEU A 176 24.90 -9.46 -12.56
N GLU A 177 25.24 -10.34 -13.50
CA GLU A 177 26.59 -10.91 -13.66
C GLU A 177 27.64 -9.83 -13.92
N SER A 178 27.37 -8.93 -14.87
CA SER A 178 28.29 -7.86 -15.23
C SER A 178 28.42 -6.79 -14.13
N ARG A 179 27.34 -6.54 -13.38
CA ARG A 179 27.27 -5.50 -12.36
C ARG A 179 27.84 -5.91 -11.01
N PHE A 180 27.70 -7.18 -10.64
CA PHE A 180 28.13 -7.73 -9.34
C PHE A 180 29.11 -8.91 -9.52
N PRO A 181 30.31 -8.66 -10.09
CA PRO A 181 31.23 -9.72 -10.46
C PRO A 181 31.88 -10.41 -9.27
N LYS A 182 32.04 -9.77 -8.10
CA LYS A 182 32.52 -10.46 -6.90
C LYS A 182 31.43 -11.36 -6.34
N VAL A 183 30.17 -10.94 -6.34
CA VAL A 183 29.06 -11.81 -5.93
C VAL A 183 29.06 -13.09 -6.78
N HIS A 184 29.06 -12.95 -8.11
CA HIS A 184 29.04 -14.09 -9.03
C HIS A 184 30.28 -14.97 -8.99
N ALA A 185 31.44 -14.42 -8.61
CA ALA A 185 32.67 -15.20 -8.43
C ALA A 185 32.78 -15.92 -7.07
N ASN A 186 32.05 -15.48 -6.03
CA ASN A 186 32.25 -15.98 -4.64
C ASN A 186 31.01 -16.66 -4.02
N LEU A 187 29.80 -16.40 -4.51
CA LEU A 187 28.58 -17.08 -4.07
C LEU A 187 28.25 -18.23 -5.02
N LYS A 188 27.75 -19.35 -4.49
CA LYS A 188 27.18 -20.40 -5.35
C LYS A 188 25.80 -19.95 -5.82
N ARG A 189 25.69 -19.56 -7.09
CA ARG A 189 24.39 -19.36 -7.77
C ARG A 189 23.76 -20.71 -8.15
N THR A 190 22.43 -20.78 -8.06
CA THR A 190 21.58 -21.87 -8.54
C THR A 190 20.36 -21.24 -9.20
N THR A 191 20.09 -21.59 -10.45
CA THR A 191 18.82 -21.26 -11.13
C THR A 191 17.78 -22.30 -10.73
N VAL A 192 16.61 -21.84 -10.30
CA VAL A 192 15.44 -22.64 -9.95
C VAL A 192 14.35 -22.33 -10.97
N ASN A 193 13.71 -23.37 -11.50
CA ASN A 193 12.64 -23.23 -12.49
C ASN A 193 13.00 -22.30 -13.67
N THR A 194 14.12 -22.61 -14.31
CA THR A 194 14.76 -21.82 -15.38
C THR A 194 15.33 -20.46 -14.92
N TYR A 195 14.51 -19.53 -14.42
CA TYR A 195 14.91 -18.13 -14.23
C TYR A 195 15.03 -17.67 -12.77
N ALA A 196 14.27 -18.23 -11.83
CA ALA A 196 14.35 -17.80 -10.43
C ALA A 196 15.74 -18.08 -9.84
N LEU A 197 16.27 -17.18 -8.99
CA LEU A 197 17.67 -17.22 -8.57
C LEU A 197 17.83 -17.52 -7.08
N VAL A 198 18.72 -18.48 -6.75
CA VAL A 198 19.17 -18.71 -5.37
C VAL A 198 20.69 -18.62 -5.28
N TYR A 199 21.19 -17.69 -4.48
CA TYR A 199 22.61 -17.55 -4.17
C TYR A 199 22.91 -18.07 -2.75
N LYS A 200 24.07 -18.71 -2.57
CA LYS A 200 24.58 -19.13 -1.26
C LYS A 200 25.91 -18.46 -0.95
N TRP A 201 25.91 -17.53 0.00
CA TRP A 201 27.11 -17.01 0.63
C TRP A 201 27.44 -17.86 1.86
N LYS A 202 28.41 -18.77 1.68
CA LYS A 202 28.77 -19.73 2.72
C LYS A 202 29.45 -19.03 3.91
N GLY A 203 28.87 -19.16 5.10
CA GLY A 203 29.47 -18.69 6.34
C GLY A 203 30.41 -19.72 6.98
N THR A 204 31.13 -19.28 8.03
CA THR A 204 32.10 -20.12 8.75
C THR A 204 31.47 -21.06 9.78
N ALA A 205 30.33 -20.69 10.37
CA ALA A 205 29.63 -21.47 11.39
C ALA A 205 28.53 -22.36 10.80
N ASN A 206 28.40 -23.57 11.33
CA ASN A 206 27.35 -24.54 10.96
C ASN A 206 26.06 -24.27 11.75
N VAL A 207 25.37 -23.19 11.41
CA VAL A 207 24.07 -22.79 11.99
C VAL A 207 23.07 -22.49 10.86
N LYS A 208 21.77 -22.57 11.17
CA LYS A 208 20.66 -22.25 10.23
C LYS A 208 20.96 -20.95 9.45
N PRO A 209 20.89 -20.91 8.12
CA PRO A 209 21.18 -19.70 7.35
C PRO A 209 20.15 -18.57 7.62
N LEU A 210 20.54 -17.34 7.29
CA LEU A 210 19.58 -16.27 7.00
C LEU A 210 19.14 -16.38 5.54
N LEU A 211 17.95 -15.87 5.23
CA LEU A 211 17.49 -15.67 3.87
C LEU A 211 17.12 -14.20 3.67
N LEU A 212 17.60 -13.63 2.56
CA LEU A 212 17.17 -12.35 2.04
C LEU A 212 16.42 -12.63 0.72
N ALA A 213 15.15 -12.29 0.68
CA ALA A 213 14.27 -12.41 -0.48
C ALA A 213 14.02 -11.04 -1.11
N ALA A 214 13.70 -11.06 -2.39
CA ALA A 214 13.27 -9.95 -3.23
C ALA A 214 12.65 -10.51 -4.52
N HIS A 215 12.08 -9.68 -5.39
CA HIS A 215 11.62 -10.12 -6.72
C HIS A 215 12.23 -9.29 -7.87
N MET A 216 12.26 -9.89 -9.06
CA MET A 216 12.92 -9.32 -10.25
C MET A 216 11.93 -8.79 -11.28
N ASP A 217 10.69 -9.27 -11.25
CA ASP A 217 9.64 -8.88 -12.16
C ASP A 217 9.00 -7.54 -11.78
N VAL A 218 8.10 -7.07 -12.63
CA VAL A 218 7.37 -5.81 -12.46
C VAL A 218 6.00 -5.93 -13.14
N VAL A 219 4.97 -5.24 -12.61
CA VAL A 219 3.73 -5.07 -13.40
C VAL A 219 3.99 -4.38 -14.74
N PRO A 220 3.26 -4.76 -15.81
CA PRO A 220 3.45 -4.21 -17.14
C PRO A 220 2.99 -2.74 -17.22
N VAL A 221 3.58 -1.98 -18.13
CA VAL A 221 3.12 -0.60 -18.40
C VAL A 221 2.24 -0.56 -19.63
N ASN A 222 0.99 -0.09 -19.47
CA ASN A 222 0.03 0.04 -20.56
C ASN A 222 0.63 0.87 -21.72
N PRO A 223 0.81 0.30 -22.92
CA PRO A 223 1.40 1.03 -24.06
C PRO A 223 0.63 2.29 -24.44
N SER A 224 -0.67 2.35 -24.15
CA SER A 224 -1.53 3.50 -24.46
C SER A 224 -1.27 4.71 -23.56
N THR A 225 -0.59 4.52 -22.43
CA THR A 225 -0.28 5.57 -21.45
C THR A 225 1.22 5.83 -21.34
N TYR A 226 2.05 5.34 -22.28
CA TYR A 226 3.51 5.55 -22.26
C TYR A 226 3.88 7.04 -22.30
N ASP A 227 3.15 7.82 -23.11
CA ASP A 227 3.36 9.26 -23.28
C ASP A 227 2.85 10.10 -22.08
N ASP A 228 2.09 9.50 -21.16
CA ASP A 228 1.64 10.15 -19.91
C ASP A 228 2.72 10.13 -18.81
N TRP A 229 3.79 9.33 -18.97
CA TRP A 229 4.89 9.29 -18.01
C TRP A 229 5.83 10.50 -18.17
N THR A 230 6.12 11.21 -17.07
CA THR A 230 7.08 12.32 -17.02
C THR A 230 8.47 11.95 -17.57
N ASN A 231 8.89 10.70 -17.36
CA ASN A 231 10.09 10.09 -17.91
C ASN A 231 9.74 8.68 -18.40
N PRO A 232 10.27 8.18 -19.54
CA PRO A 232 9.86 6.89 -20.09
C PRO A 232 9.97 5.75 -19.06
N PRO A 233 9.00 4.81 -19.02
CA PRO A 233 8.85 3.86 -17.91
C PRO A 233 10.07 2.96 -17.70
N TYR A 234 10.83 2.64 -18.76
CA TYR A 234 12.06 1.84 -18.66
C TYR A 234 13.31 2.67 -18.95
N SER A 235 13.29 3.96 -18.63
CA SER A 235 14.47 4.84 -18.78
C SER A 235 15.53 4.61 -17.71
N GLY A 236 15.13 4.30 -16.47
CA GLY A 236 16.04 4.23 -15.33
C GLY A 236 16.81 5.54 -15.16
N TYR A 237 16.13 6.68 -15.39
CA TYR A 237 16.74 7.99 -15.41
C TYR A 237 16.83 8.57 -13.99
N TYR A 238 18.01 9.06 -13.60
CA TYR A 238 18.22 9.78 -12.36
C TYR A 238 18.29 11.28 -12.66
N ASP A 239 17.36 12.06 -12.10
CA ASP A 239 17.25 13.51 -12.36
C ASP A 239 18.06 14.40 -11.39
N GLY A 240 18.69 13.79 -10.37
CA GLY A 240 19.36 14.48 -9.27
C GLY A 240 18.66 14.30 -7.91
N GLU A 241 17.41 13.85 -7.91
CA GLU A 241 16.60 13.58 -6.72
C GLU A 241 16.00 12.17 -6.75
N TRP A 242 15.36 11.78 -7.86
CA TRP A 242 14.61 10.54 -8.03
C TRP A 242 15.15 9.67 -9.17
N ILE A 243 14.99 8.34 -9.03
CA ILE A 243 15.26 7.36 -10.09
C ILE A 243 13.93 6.95 -10.70
N TRP A 244 13.70 7.36 -11.94
CA TRP A 244 12.43 7.21 -12.64
C TRP A 244 12.36 5.90 -13.43
N GLY A 245 11.32 5.12 -13.17
CA GLY A 245 10.84 4.04 -14.03
C GLY A 245 10.10 2.92 -13.30
N ARG A 246 9.41 2.06 -14.05
CA ARG A 246 8.76 0.86 -13.54
C ARG A 246 9.82 -0.07 -12.93
N GLY A 247 9.59 -0.47 -11.68
CA GLY A 247 10.53 -1.24 -10.89
C GLY A 247 11.54 -0.41 -10.10
N SER A 248 11.50 0.93 -10.12
CA SER A 248 12.42 1.74 -9.29
C SER A 248 12.05 1.80 -7.80
N CYS A 249 10.87 1.30 -7.43
CA CYS A 249 10.40 1.12 -6.04
C CYS A 249 10.23 -0.37 -5.68
N ASP A 250 9.64 -1.16 -6.58
CA ASP A 250 9.09 -2.50 -6.30
C ASP A 250 9.51 -3.48 -7.41
N ASP A 251 10.37 -4.49 -7.17
CA ASP A 251 11.32 -4.64 -6.05
C ASP A 251 12.78 -4.77 -6.53
N LYS A 252 13.10 -4.15 -7.66
CA LYS A 252 14.51 -4.04 -8.09
C LYS A 252 15.40 -3.33 -7.06
N PRO A 253 14.93 -2.38 -6.21
CA PRO A 253 15.72 -1.88 -5.09
C PRO A 253 16.13 -2.96 -4.09
N GLY A 254 15.26 -3.92 -3.76
CA GLY A 254 15.61 -5.06 -2.90
C GLY A 254 16.76 -5.87 -3.49
N VAL A 255 16.60 -6.36 -4.72
CA VAL A 255 17.61 -7.14 -5.46
C VAL A 255 18.94 -6.39 -5.55
N ILE A 256 18.91 -5.14 -6.03
CA ILE A 256 20.11 -4.32 -6.27
C ILE A 256 20.77 -3.87 -4.96
N GLY A 257 19.99 -3.57 -3.92
CA GLY A 257 20.49 -3.20 -2.59
C GLY A 257 21.22 -4.35 -1.90
N ILE A 258 20.60 -5.54 -1.88
CA ILE A 258 21.18 -6.78 -1.34
C ILE A 258 22.52 -7.09 -2.05
N LEU A 259 22.51 -7.09 -3.39
CA LEU A 259 23.71 -7.40 -4.18
C LEU A 259 24.81 -6.33 -4.00
N THR A 260 24.45 -5.05 -3.93
CA THR A 260 25.42 -3.95 -3.71
C THR A 260 26.09 -4.05 -2.34
N ALA A 261 25.34 -4.35 -1.28
CA ALA A 261 25.90 -4.55 0.06
C ALA A 261 26.88 -5.73 0.11
N ILE A 262 26.52 -6.87 -0.48
CA ILE A 262 27.37 -8.08 -0.50
C ILE A 262 28.58 -7.90 -1.39
N GLU A 263 28.44 -7.31 -2.58
CA GLU A 263 29.54 -6.96 -3.49
C GLU A 263 30.58 -6.08 -2.77
N THR A 264 30.14 -5.05 -2.03
CA THR A 264 31.03 -4.16 -1.28
C THR A 264 31.73 -4.89 -0.12
N LEU A 265 31.00 -5.72 0.63
CA LEU A 265 31.58 -6.56 1.70
C LEU A 265 32.64 -7.53 1.16
N LEU A 266 32.39 -8.17 0.01
CA LEU A 266 33.34 -9.05 -0.67
C LEU A 266 34.58 -8.29 -1.18
N GLN A 267 34.43 -7.05 -1.65
CA GLN A 267 35.56 -6.18 -2.03
C GLN A 267 36.45 -5.83 -0.83
N ARG A 268 35.89 -5.76 0.39
CA ARG A 268 36.64 -5.62 1.64
C ARG A 268 37.12 -6.96 2.25
N GLY A 269 36.92 -8.09 1.57
CA GLY A 269 37.36 -9.42 2.01
C GLY A 269 36.56 -10.01 3.18
N PHE A 270 35.35 -9.51 3.43
CA PHE A 270 34.50 -9.98 4.52
C PHE A 270 33.97 -11.39 4.26
N VAL A 271 33.92 -12.22 5.31
CA VAL A 271 33.32 -13.56 5.31
C VAL A 271 32.32 -13.64 6.47
N PRO A 272 31.03 -13.95 6.22
CA PRO A 272 30.04 -13.94 7.27
C PRO A 272 30.19 -15.16 8.20
N SER A 273 29.85 -14.98 9.48
CA SER A 273 29.82 -16.11 10.42
C SER A 273 28.69 -17.08 10.11
N ARG A 274 27.49 -16.57 9.78
CA ARG A 274 26.31 -17.37 9.38
C ARG A 274 26.24 -17.45 7.85
N THR A 275 25.77 -18.57 7.31
CA THR A 275 25.47 -18.64 5.86
C THR A 275 24.31 -17.70 5.54
N VAL A 276 24.44 -16.92 4.46
CA VAL A 276 23.35 -16.09 3.94
C VAL A 276 22.90 -16.68 2.60
N LEU A 277 21.61 -16.90 2.46
CA LEU A 277 20.96 -17.24 1.21
C LEU A 277 20.31 -15.98 0.65
N LEU A 278 20.39 -15.80 -0.67
CA LEU A 278 19.63 -14.80 -1.40
C LEU A 278 18.66 -15.55 -2.31
N ALA A 279 17.40 -15.12 -2.38
CA ALA A 279 16.39 -15.72 -3.24
C ALA A 279 15.63 -14.65 -4.00
N PHE A 280 15.68 -14.68 -5.33
CA PHE A 280 15.01 -13.69 -6.17
C PHE A 280 13.95 -14.36 -7.04
N GLY A 281 12.69 -13.98 -6.82
CA GLY A 281 11.53 -14.37 -7.62
C GLY A 281 11.50 -13.71 -9.00
N VAL A 282 10.59 -14.17 -9.86
CA VAL A 282 10.45 -13.74 -11.28
C VAL A 282 8.98 -13.56 -11.70
N ASP A 283 8.05 -13.69 -10.77
CA ASP A 283 6.61 -13.69 -11.02
C ASP A 283 5.80 -13.26 -9.80
N GLU A 284 6.38 -12.48 -8.87
CA GLU A 284 5.70 -12.02 -7.66
C GLU A 284 4.40 -11.33 -8.04
N GLU A 285 4.44 -10.36 -8.95
CA GLU A 285 3.30 -9.51 -9.30
C GLU A 285 2.12 -10.31 -9.90
N VAL A 286 2.38 -11.53 -10.38
CA VAL A 286 1.39 -12.50 -10.92
C VAL A 286 1.31 -13.78 -10.08
N THR A 287 1.51 -13.62 -8.77
CA THR A 287 1.24 -14.56 -7.68
C THR A 287 2.33 -15.57 -7.28
N GLY A 288 3.53 -15.48 -7.87
CA GLY A 288 4.75 -16.05 -7.30
C GLY A 288 4.86 -17.57 -7.37
N HIS A 289 4.20 -18.26 -8.30
CA HIS A 289 4.20 -19.73 -8.41
C HIS A 289 5.49 -20.28 -9.01
N GLU A 290 5.91 -19.71 -10.14
CA GLU A 290 7.07 -20.16 -10.93
C GLU A 290 8.40 -19.71 -10.30
N GLY A 291 8.39 -18.59 -9.58
CA GLY A 291 9.50 -18.05 -8.81
C GLY A 291 9.50 -18.51 -7.35
N ALA A 292 8.78 -17.79 -6.48
CA ALA A 292 8.83 -18.00 -5.02
C ALA A 292 8.38 -19.42 -4.61
N GLY A 293 7.33 -19.95 -5.24
CA GLY A 293 6.83 -21.31 -4.99
C GLY A 293 7.84 -22.40 -5.36
N ALA A 294 8.48 -22.26 -6.52
CA ALA A 294 9.53 -23.16 -6.95
C ALA A 294 10.80 -23.06 -6.09
N ILE A 295 11.21 -21.84 -5.69
CA ILE A 295 12.34 -21.64 -4.77
C ILE A 295 12.05 -22.29 -3.41
N ASN A 296 10.86 -22.10 -2.84
CA ASN A 296 10.47 -22.75 -1.59
C ASN A 296 10.59 -24.27 -1.69
N LYS A 297 10.07 -24.89 -2.77
CA LYS A 297 10.23 -26.33 -3.01
C LYS A 297 11.71 -26.74 -3.04
N TYR A 298 12.54 -26.03 -3.80
CA TYR A 298 13.99 -26.29 -3.87
C TYR A 298 14.67 -26.19 -2.49
N LEU A 299 14.28 -25.22 -1.65
CA LEU A 299 14.88 -25.03 -0.33
C LEU A 299 14.40 -26.06 0.69
N LEU A 300 13.13 -26.46 0.64
CA LEU A 300 12.63 -27.60 1.43
C LEU A 300 13.34 -28.90 1.06
N GLU A 301 13.59 -29.14 -0.23
CA GLU A 301 14.35 -30.30 -0.72
C GLU A 301 15.85 -30.22 -0.34
N THR A 302 16.46 -29.04 -0.35
CA THR A 302 17.90 -28.84 -0.13
C THR A 302 18.30 -28.72 1.34
N TYR A 303 17.45 -28.10 2.17
CA TYR A 303 17.75 -27.74 3.56
C TYR A 303 16.78 -28.36 4.58
N GLY A 304 15.59 -28.78 4.15
CA GLY A 304 14.54 -29.33 5.02
C GLY A 304 13.63 -28.26 5.64
N LYS A 305 12.58 -28.72 6.33
CA LYS A 305 11.70 -27.86 7.14
C LYS A 305 12.44 -27.27 8.34
N ASP A 306 11.97 -26.13 8.83
CA ASP A 306 12.55 -25.39 9.95
C ASP A 306 14.04 -25.07 9.78
N SER A 307 14.57 -25.05 8.56
CA SER A 307 16.02 -24.98 8.31
C SER A 307 16.57 -23.56 8.26
N ILE A 308 15.73 -22.57 7.98
CA ILE A 308 16.07 -21.14 7.92
C ILE A 308 15.91 -20.50 9.31
N ALA A 309 16.77 -19.54 9.65
CA ALA A 309 16.74 -18.85 10.96
C ALA A 309 15.85 -17.61 10.97
N MET A 310 15.81 -16.89 9.85
CA MET A 310 15.09 -15.64 9.64
C MET A 310 14.98 -15.42 8.13
N ILE A 311 13.85 -14.86 7.71
CA ILE A 311 13.60 -14.42 6.34
C ILE A 311 13.31 -12.93 6.41
N VAL A 312 14.00 -12.17 5.57
CA VAL A 312 13.69 -10.77 5.27
C VAL A 312 13.27 -10.73 3.81
N ASP A 313 12.22 -10.01 3.52
CA ASP A 313 11.58 -9.89 2.20
C ASP A 313 11.18 -8.42 2.01
N GLU A 314 10.66 -8.05 0.85
CA GLU A 314 10.26 -6.68 0.48
C GLU A 314 9.31 -6.00 1.51
N GLY A 315 8.42 -6.78 2.14
CA GLY A 315 7.33 -6.29 2.99
C GLY A 315 7.74 -5.42 4.18
N GLY A 316 7.45 -4.13 4.06
CA GLY A 316 7.44 -3.16 5.15
C GLY A 316 7.61 -1.73 4.63
N GLY A 317 7.98 -0.83 5.54
CA GLY A 317 8.29 0.55 5.18
C GLY A 317 8.94 1.30 6.34
N TYR A 318 9.17 2.60 6.13
CA TYR A 318 9.41 3.52 7.24
C TYR A 318 8.85 4.92 6.94
N ASP A 319 8.29 5.57 7.94
CA ASP A 319 7.68 6.90 7.86
C ASP A 319 8.09 7.79 9.04
N ASP A 320 8.11 9.11 8.86
CA ASP A 320 8.24 10.07 9.97
C ASP A 320 6.85 10.42 10.54
N LEU A 321 6.57 9.93 11.75
CA LEU A 321 5.34 10.21 12.50
C LEU A 321 5.65 11.11 13.69
N GLY A 322 5.54 12.42 13.47
CA GLY A 322 5.72 13.43 14.52
C GLY A 322 7.17 13.58 15.00
N GLY A 323 8.15 13.54 14.10
CA GLY A 323 9.57 13.67 14.41
C GLY A 323 10.22 12.38 14.91
N THR A 324 9.56 11.24 14.70
CA THR A 324 10.06 9.90 15.03
C THR A 324 9.90 9.02 13.79
N VAL A 325 10.99 8.37 13.35
CA VAL A 325 10.94 7.41 12.25
C VAL A 325 10.36 6.09 12.76
N PHE A 326 9.21 5.69 12.25
CA PHE A 326 8.58 4.40 12.47
C PHE A 326 9.00 3.45 11.36
N ALA A 327 9.87 2.47 11.64
CA ALA A 327 10.10 1.35 10.73
C ALA A 327 9.07 0.25 11.00
N THR A 328 8.39 -0.22 9.96
CA THR A 328 7.30 -1.21 10.06
C THR A 328 7.59 -2.45 9.24
N PRO A 329 8.53 -3.33 9.66
CA PRO A 329 8.72 -4.63 9.00
C PRO A 329 7.48 -5.52 9.19
N ASP A 330 7.02 -6.16 8.13
CA ASP A 330 5.74 -6.87 8.16
C ASP A 330 5.83 -8.24 8.81
N VAL A 331 5.35 -8.32 10.05
CA VAL A 331 5.34 -9.53 10.87
C VAL A 331 4.13 -10.42 10.61
N ALA A 332 3.09 -9.87 10.00
CA ALA A 332 1.85 -10.55 9.63
C ALA A 332 1.34 -10.06 8.26
N GLU A 333 0.48 -10.84 7.64
CA GLU A 333 -0.15 -10.52 6.36
C GLU A 333 -1.57 -11.08 6.32
N LYS A 334 -2.52 -10.29 5.81
CA LYS A 334 -3.91 -10.70 5.59
C LYS A 334 -3.99 -11.85 4.58
N GLY A 335 -5.03 -12.67 4.70
CA GLY A 335 -5.33 -13.71 3.72
C GLY A 335 -5.91 -13.12 2.43
N TYR A 336 -6.06 -13.96 1.41
CA TYR A 336 -6.52 -13.54 0.07
C TYR A 336 -7.47 -14.57 -0.53
N MET A 337 -8.53 -14.13 -1.19
CA MET A 337 -9.36 -15.02 -2.02
C MET A 337 -10.24 -14.25 -3.02
N ASP A 338 -10.25 -14.70 -4.27
CA ASP A 338 -11.17 -14.27 -5.31
C ASP A 338 -12.34 -15.25 -5.43
N ILE A 339 -13.56 -14.76 -5.27
CA ILE A 339 -14.79 -15.55 -5.35
C ILE A 339 -15.47 -15.27 -6.68
N ARG A 340 -15.52 -16.28 -7.54
CA ARG A 340 -16.33 -16.28 -8.74
C ARG A 340 -17.77 -16.68 -8.40
N MET A 341 -18.70 -15.80 -8.72
CA MET A 341 -20.15 -16.02 -8.71
C MET A 341 -20.64 -16.24 -10.14
N ASP A 342 -21.07 -17.45 -10.49
CA ASP A 342 -21.80 -17.72 -11.73
C ASP A 342 -23.30 -17.83 -11.46
N VAL A 343 -24.12 -17.21 -12.31
CA VAL A 343 -25.58 -17.31 -12.30
C VAL A 343 -26.03 -17.93 -13.61
N LEU A 344 -26.42 -19.19 -13.55
CA LEU A 344 -26.84 -20.04 -14.67
C LEU A 344 -28.37 -20.10 -14.73
N THR A 345 -28.95 -19.67 -15.84
CA THR A 345 -30.40 -19.55 -16.01
C THR A 345 -30.84 -20.04 -17.40
N PRO A 346 -32.13 -20.39 -17.60
CA PRO A 346 -32.65 -20.64 -18.94
C PRO A 346 -32.56 -19.36 -19.79
N GLY A 347 -31.78 -19.43 -20.88
CA GLY A 347 -31.73 -18.39 -21.89
C GLY A 347 -33.05 -18.25 -22.66
N GLY A 348 -33.14 -17.26 -23.55
CA GLY A 348 -34.35 -17.04 -24.32
C GLY A 348 -34.39 -15.75 -25.11
N HIS A 349 -35.53 -15.47 -25.76
CA HIS A 349 -35.72 -14.25 -26.53
C HIS A 349 -36.27 -13.12 -25.65
N SER A 350 -35.65 -11.94 -25.68
CA SER A 350 -35.98 -10.82 -24.78
C SER A 350 -37.43 -10.28 -24.88
N SER A 351 -38.21 -10.69 -25.90
CA SER A 351 -39.64 -10.36 -26.00
C SER A 351 -40.58 -11.23 -25.14
N ARG A 352 -40.05 -12.27 -24.48
CA ARG A 352 -40.77 -13.12 -23.53
C ARG A 352 -39.92 -13.31 -22.26
N PRO A 353 -39.61 -12.24 -21.52
CA PRO A 353 -38.72 -12.33 -20.38
C PRO A 353 -39.37 -13.11 -19.22
N PRO A 354 -38.59 -13.88 -18.45
CA PRO A 354 -39.00 -14.35 -17.13
C PRO A 354 -39.17 -13.17 -16.16
N LYS A 355 -39.73 -13.45 -14.97
CA LYS A 355 -39.92 -12.43 -13.91
C LYS A 355 -38.61 -11.74 -13.50
N HIS A 356 -37.50 -12.49 -13.47
CA HIS A 356 -36.15 -12.00 -13.21
C HIS A 356 -35.18 -12.63 -14.20
N THR A 357 -34.25 -11.85 -14.75
CA THR A 357 -33.21 -12.33 -15.67
C THR A 357 -31.95 -12.73 -14.90
N GLY A 358 -31.05 -13.51 -15.51
CA GLY A 358 -29.75 -13.85 -14.91
C GLY A 358 -28.97 -12.60 -14.45
N ILE A 359 -28.89 -11.56 -15.29
CA ILE A 359 -28.27 -10.26 -14.93
C ILE A 359 -28.97 -9.63 -13.71
N GLY A 360 -30.30 -9.63 -13.66
CA GLY A 360 -31.05 -9.07 -12.53
C GLY A 360 -30.88 -9.85 -11.22
N ILE A 361 -30.60 -11.16 -11.30
CA ILE A 361 -30.29 -12.00 -10.14
C ILE A 361 -28.85 -11.78 -9.68
N LEU A 362 -27.89 -11.71 -10.60
CA LEU A 362 -26.50 -11.36 -10.30
C LEU A 362 -26.39 -9.97 -9.66
N ALA A 363 -27.09 -8.98 -10.20
CA ALA A 363 -27.14 -7.63 -9.62
C ALA A 363 -27.70 -7.65 -8.19
N ASN A 364 -28.69 -8.51 -7.92
CA ASN A 364 -29.22 -8.69 -6.57
C ASN A 364 -28.21 -9.38 -5.63
N LEU A 365 -27.47 -10.40 -6.09
CA LEU A 365 -26.39 -11.01 -5.32
C LEU A 365 -25.29 -9.99 -4.96
N ILE A 366 -24.88 -9.17 -5.91
CA ILE A 366 -23.92 -8.08 -5.70
C ILE A 366 -24.46 -7.08 -4.67
N THR A 367 -25.70 -6.60 -4.84
CA THR A 367 -26.33 -5.68 -3.88
C THR A 367 -26.43 -6.27 -2.47
N GLU A 368 -26.73 -7.55 -2.34
CA GLU A 368 -26.85 -8.21 -1.04
C GLU A 368 -25.46 -8.45 -0.41
N LEU A 369 -24.38 -8.67 -1.18
CA LEU A 369 -23.01 -8.64 -0.66
C LEU A 369 -22.60 -7.24 -0.18
N GLU A 370 -22.81 -6.20 -1.00
CA GLU A 370 -22.52 -4.81 -0.65
C GLU A 370 -23.33 -4.31 0.56
N ALA A 371 -24.57 -4.80 0.73
CA ALA A 371 -25.41 -4.49 1.88
C ALA A 371 -25.02 -5.25 3.17
N HIS A 372 -24.15 -6.25 3.07
CA HIS A 372 -23.61 -7.02 4.19
C HIS A 372 -22.07 -6.96 4.22
N PRO A 373 -21.47 -5.77 4.40
CA PRO A 373 -20.02 -5.66 4.55
C PRO A 373 -19.54 -6.47 5.77
N HIS A 374 -18.25 -6.78 5.79
CA HIS A 374 -17.62 -7.33 6.97
C HIS A 374 -17.41 -6.21 8.00
N GLU A 375 -17.85 -6.46 9.24
CA GLU A 375 -17.62 -5.53 10.34
C GLU A 375 -16.14 -5.54 10.77
N PRO A 376 -15.48 -4.38 10.93
CA PRO A 376 -14.13 -4.31 11.48
C PRO A 376 -14.11 -4.65 12.98
N GLU A 377 -13.07 -5.35 13.44
CA GLU A 377 -12.84 -5.61 14.86
C GLU A 377 -11.40 -5.25 15.27
N LEU A 378 -11.27 -4.37 16.26
CA LEU A 378 -9.97 -4.07 16.86
C LEU A 378 -9.58 -5.13 17.90
N VAL A 379 -8.94 -6.21 17.46
CA VAL A 379 -8.54 -7.33 18.34
C VAL A 379 -7.22 -7.03 19.07
N ARG A 380 -7.23 -7.12 20.41
CA ARG A 380 -6.02 -6.92 21.24
C ARG A 380 -4.92 -7.92 20.92
N GLY A 381 -3.67 -7.44 20.95
CA GLY A 381 -2.49 -8.28 20.71
C GLY A 381 -2.32 -8.73 19.26
N ARG A 382 -3.21 -8.31 18.34
CA ARG A 382 -2.98 -8.42 16.89
C ARG A 382 -2.13 -7.26 16.39
N THR A 383 -1.52 -7.46 15.23
CA THR A 383 -0.46 -6.62 14.69
C THR A 383 -0.87 -5.15 14.53
N TYR A 384 -2.05 -4.87 13.97
CA TYR A 384 -2.54 -3.49 13.84
C TYR A 384 -2.74 -2.81 15.21
N TYR A 385 -3.27 -3.53 16.21
CA TYR A 385 -3.40 -3.01 17.58
C TYR A 385 -2.04 -2.73 18.24
N GLN A 386 -1.04 -3.61 18.03
CA GLN A 386 0.33 -3.36 18.49
C GLN A 386 0.98 -2.14 17.81
N GLY A 387 0.69 -1.91 16.53
CA GLY A 387 1.09 -0.67 15.83
C GLY A 387 0.49 0.59 16.47
N LEU A 388 -0.78 0.54 16.89
CA LEU A 388 -1.41 1.63 17.64
C LEU A 388 -0.79 1.84 19.03
N GLU A 389 -0.35 0.78 19.71
CA GLU A 389 0.42 0.87 20.96
C GLU A 389 1.77 1.57 20.75
N CYS A 390 2.47 1.27 19.65
CA CYS A 390 3.69 1.98 19.24
C CYS A 390 3.43 3.46 18.95
N ARG A 391 2.38 3.79 18.19
CA ARG A 391 2.00 5.18 17.89
C ARG A 391 1.62 5.95 19.15
N ALA A 392 0.80 5.36 20.03
CA ALA A 392 0.41 6.00 21.29
C ALA A 392 1.61 6.43 22.15
N LYS A 393 2.69 5.63 22.12
CA LYS A 393 3.93 5.90 22.84
C LYS A 393 4.86 6.89 22.13
N TYR A 394 5.17 6.66 20.84
CA TYR A 394 6.30 7.30 20.15
C TYR A 394 5.93 8.34 19.07
N ASP A 395 4.74 8.28 18.48
CA ASP A 395 4.28 9.23 17.45
C ASP A 395 3.83 10.50 18.19
N THR A 396 4.55 11.62 18.06
CA THR A 396 4.19 12.86 18.81
C THR A 396 2.95 13.55 18.25
N SER A 397 2.56 13.23 17.01
CA SER A 397 1.34 13.75 16.37
C SER A 397 0.08 13.01 16.82
N PHE A 398 0.21 11.78 17.34
CA PHE A 398 -0.92 10.98 17.80
C PHE A 398 -1.69 11.69 18.94
N PRO A 399 -3.02 11.92 18.83
CA PRO A 399 -3.76 12.74 19.79
C PRO A 399 -3.69 12.22 21.23
N VAL A 400 -3.50 13.11 22.21
CA VAL A 400 -3.40 12.75 23.63
C VAL A 400 -4.64 11.99 24.15
N SER A 401 -5.83 12.32 23.63
CA SER A 401 -7.07 11.56 23.89
C SER A 401 -6.98 10.12 23.38
N MET A 402 -6.47 9.91 22.17
CA MET A 402 -6.26 8.59 21.58
C MET A 402 -5.21 7.78 22.34
N ARG A 403 -4.11 8.40 22.81
CA ARG A 403 -3.12 7.73 23.68
C ARG A 403 -3.74 7.17 24.96
N LYS A 404 -4.55 8.00 25.64
CA LYS A 404 -5.27 7.62 26.86
C LYS A 404 -6.29 6.51 26.57
N LEU A 405 -6.93 6.51 25.39
CA LEU A 405 -7.81 5.43 24.95
C LEU A 405 -7.06 4.12 24.66
N VAL A 406 -5.95 4.15 23.92
CA VAL A 406 -5.09 2.97 23.66
C VAL A 406 -4.60 2.35 24.98
N GLN A 407 -4.17 3.18 25.92
CA GLN A 407 -3.77 2.68 27.23
C GLN A 407 -4.92 2.00 27.97
N GLN A 408 -6.09 2.65 28.05
CA GLN A 408 -7.26 2.11 28.74
C GLN A 408 -7.87 0.89 28.03
N SER A 409 -7.73 0.81 26.70
CA SER A 409 -8.27 -0.30 25.91
C SER A 409 -7.59 -1.61 26.23
N GLN A 410 -6.31 -1.62 26.66
CA GLN A 410 -5.57 -2.83 27.04
C GLN A 410 -6.35 -3.75 27.98
N THR A 411 -7.12 -3.19 28.93
CA THR A 411 -7.88 -3.97 29.93
C THR A 411 -9.40 -3.75 29.87
N SER A 412 -9.90 -2.67 29.25
CA SER A 412 -11.34 -2.35 29.22
C SER A 412 -11.96 -2.55 27.84
N ASN A 413 -12.93 -3.47 27.74
CA ASN A 413 -13.71 -3.70 26.50
C ASN A 413 -14.56 -2.49 26.10
N SER A 414 -15.01 -1.68 27.05
CA SER A 414 -15.71 -0.44 26.75
C SER A 414 -14.79 0.57 26.06
N LYS A 415 -13.55 0.69 26.56
CA LYS A 415 -12.55 1.61 26.00
C LYS A 415 -11.92 1.11 24.71
N LEU A 416 -11.88 -0.21 24.48
CA LEU A 416 -11.53 -0.79 23.18
C LEU A 416 -12.56 -0.41 22.10
N ARG A 417 -13.87 -0.46 22.41
CA ARG A 417 -14.91 0.00 21.48
C ARG A 417 -14.84 1.51 21.26
N GLU A 418 -14.71 2.31 22.31
CA GLU A 418 -14.55 3.76 22.18
C GLU A 418 -13.29 4.13 21.37
N LEU A 419 -12.20 3.37 21.46
CA LEU A 419 -11.03 3.53 20.59
C LEU A 419 -11.35 3.17 19.13
N MET A 420 -12.02 2.04 18.90
CA MET A 420 -12.46 1.58 17.58
C MET A 420 -13.33 2.62 16.88
N ASP A 421 -14.35 3.14 17.57
CA ASP A 421 -15.25 4.19 17.08
C ASP A 421 -14.49 5.47 16.67
N ARG A 422 -13.38 5.78 17.37
CA ARG A 422 -12.53 6.95 17.06
C ARG A 422 -11.56 6.69 15.91
N LEU A 423 -11.12 5.46 15.70
CA LEU A 423 -10.23 5.11 14.60
C LEU A 423 -10.93 5.15 13.25
N ILE A 424 -12.23 4.85 13.20
CA ILE A 424 -13.07 4.99 11.99
C ILE A 424 -12.96 6.41 11.39
N ASP A 425 -12.98 7.45 12.23
CA ASP A 425 -12.86 8.85 11.80
C ASP A 425 -11.40 9.31 11.64
N PHE A 426 -10.45 8.69 12.36
CA PHE A 426 -9.07 9.18 12.49
C PHE A 426 -8.07 8.53 11.54
N ASP A 427 -8.22 7.24 11.25
CA ASP A 427 -7.30 6.46 10.42
C ASP A 427 -8.02 5.96 9.17
N PRO A 428 -7.77 6.55 7.98
CA PRO A 428 -8.37 6.11 6.72
C PRO A 428 -8.12 4.64 6.38
N MET A 429 -7.06 4.04 6.93
CA MET A 429 -6.74 2.63 6.73
C MET A 429 -7.45 1.70 7.72
N PHE A 430 -8.16 2.23 8.73
CA PHE A 430 -8.76 1.43 9.81
C PHE A 430 -9.57 0.24 9.28
N TYR A 431 -10.51 0.46 8.35
CA TYR A 431 -11.31 -0.61 7.74
C TYR A 431 -10.47 -1.65 6.98
N ALA A 432 -9.45 -1.20 6.25
CA ALA A 432 -8.57 -2.08 5.49
C ALA A 432 -7.70 -2.96 6.40
N MET A 433 -7.33 -2.46 7.58
CA MET A 433 -6.43 -3.13 8.53
C MET A 433 -7.15 -3.99 9.58
N SER A 434 -8.36 -3.62 9.98
CA SER A 434 -9.06 -4.21 11.13
C SER A 434 -10.21 -5.16 10.79
N GLY A 435 -10.47 -5.43 9.51
CA GLY A 435 -11.51 -6.36 9.08
C GLY A 435 -11.16 -7.07 7.77
N THR A 436 -11.95 -8.08 7.39
CA THR A 436 -11.90 -8.60 6.02
C THR A 436 -12.45 -7.53 5.09
N THR A 437 -11.77 -7.19 4.00
CA THR A 437 -12.34 -6.30 2.97
C THR A 437 -12.94 -7.11 1.84
N GLN A 438 -13.89 -6.51 1.12
CA GLN A 438 -14.51 -7.07 -0.08
C GLN A 438 -14.58 -5.99 -1.17
N ALA A 439 -14.46 -6.38 -2.44
CA ALA A 439 -14.70 -5.52 -3.60
C ALA A 439 -15.23 -6.35 -4.78
N ILE A 440 -16.15 -5.81 -5.59
CA ILE A 440 -16.60 -6.43 -6.83
C ILE A 440 -15.81 -5.85 -8.00
N ASP A 441 -14.79 -6.57 -8.45
CA ASP A 441 -13.82 -6.06 -9.43
C ASP A 441 -14.22 -6.38 -10.88
N LEU A 442 -14.83 -7.55 -11.12
CA LEU A 442 -15.17 -8.01 -12.47
C LEU A 442 -16.65 -8.40 -12.57
N ILE A 443 -17.27 -8.09 -13.71
CA ILE A 443 -18.64 -8.50 -14.05
C ILE A 443 -18.75 -8.77 -15.57
N GLY A 444 -19.49 -9.81 -15.96
CA GLY A 444 -19.64 -10.18 -17.36
C GLY A 444 -20.87 -11.04 -17.67
N GLY A 445 -21.33 -10.96 -18.92
CA GLY A 445 -22.46 -11.77 -19.41
C GLY A 445 -23.24 -11.09 -20.54
N GLY A 446 -24.00 -11.88 -21.29
CA GLY A 446 -24.73 -11.41 -22.48
C GLY A 446 -23.88 -11.41 -23.75
N VAL A 447 -24.54 -11.54 -24.91
CA VAL A 447 -23.89 -11.55 -26.24
C VAL A 447 -24.54 -10.53 -27.19
N LYS A 448 -25.86 -10.33 -27.10
CA LYS A 448 -26.61 -9.35 -27.90
C LYS A 448 -27.92 -8.94 -27.23
N VAL A 449 -28.40 -7.75 -27.58
CA VAL A 449 -29.57 -7.09 -26.96
C VAL A 449 -30.88 -7.91 -26.93
N ASN A 450 -31.12 -8.80 -27.91
CA ASN A 450 -32.36 -9.57 -28.01
C ASN A 450 -32.28 -11.04 -27.54
N ALA A 451 -31.19 -11.42 -26.88
CA ALA A 451 -31.02 -12.73 -26.25
C ALA A 451 -30.76 -12.58 -24.75
N LEU A 452 -31.55 -13.30 -23.93
CA LEU A 452 -31.32 -13.43 -22.50
C LEU A 452 -30.17 -14.42 -22.28
N PRO A 453 -29.12 -14.05 -21.53
CA PRO A 453 -27.96 -14.92 -21.34
C PRO A 453 -28.28 -16.14 -20.49
N GLU A 454 -27.77 -17.29 -20.93
CA GLU A 454 -27.78 -18.55 -20.18
C GLU A 454 -26.84 -18.51 -18.96
N ALA A 455 -25.76 -17.73 -19.05
CA ALA A 455 -24.76 -17.56 -17.99
C ALA A 455 -24.32 -16.09 -17.87
N VAL A 456 -24.23 -15.62 -16.63
CA VAL A 456 -23.64 -14.32 -16.26
C VAL A 456 -22.81 -14.51 -15.00
N TRP A 457 -21.82 -13.66 -14.77
CA TRP A 457 -20.87 -13.86 -13.67
C TRP A 457 -20.29 -12.56 -13.13
N ALA A 458 -19.79 -12.62 -11.89
CA ALA A 458 -18.93 -11.61 -11.30
C ALA A 458 -17.79 -12.25 -10.50
N VAL A 459 -16.72 -11.51 -10.24
CA VAL A 459 -15.64 -11.90 -9.34
C VAL A 459 -15.51 -10.85 -8.25
N ALA A 460 -15.48 -11.33 -7.00
CA ALA A 460 -15.35 -10.53 -5.79
C ALA A 460 -14.01 -10.83 -5.10
N ASN A 461 -13.20 -9.80 -4.87
CA ASN A 461 -11.90 -9.88 -4.21
C ASN A 461 -12.06 -9.74 -2.69
N TYR A 462 -11.38 -10.58 -1.91
CA TYR A 462 -11.40 -10.52 -0.46
C TYR A 462 -9.98 -10.49 0.12
N ARG A 463 -9.69 -9.49 0.97
CA ARG A 463 -8.48 -9.46 1.81
C ARG A 463 -8.88 -9.86 3.24
N ILE A 464 -8.63 -11.11 3.60
CA ILE A 464 -9.13 -11.77 4.83
C ILE A 464 -8.37 -11.27 6.06
N ALA A 465 -9.07 -10.88 7.13
CA ALA A 465 -8.45 -10.43 8.38
C ALA A 465 -7.43 -11.43 8.97
N ASP A 466 -6.39 -10.94 9.65
CA ASP A 466 -5.31 -11.77 10.25
C ASP A 466 -5.79 -12.71 11.37
N TYR A 467 -7.01 -12.49 11.86
CA TYR A 467 -7.69 -13.31 12.86
C TYR A 467 -8.79 -14.23 12.29
N SER A 468 -8.98 -14.27 10.97
CA SER A 468 -10.00 -15.10 10.29
C SER A 468 -9.38 -16.09 9.29
N SER A 469 -10.19 -16.70 8.43
CA SER A 469 -9.78 -17.78 7.52
C SER A 469 -10.62 -17.84 6.24
N PRO A 470 -10.11 -18.47 5.17
CA PRO A 470 -10.92 -18.71 3.97
C PRO A 470 -12.16 -19.56 4.21
N ALA A 471 -12.14 -20.47 5.19
CA ALA A 471 -13.30 -21.29 5.55
C ALA A 471 -14.44 -20.45 6.13
N GLU A 472 -14.13 -19.54 7.07
CA GLU A 472 -15.12 -18.61 7.64
C GLU A 472 -15.66 -17.63 6.59
N LEU A 473 -14.82 -17.19 5.65
CA LEU A 473 -15.27 -16.39 4.50
C LEU A 473 -16.26 -17.20 3.64
N MET A 474 -15.92 -18.44 3.26
CA MET A 474 -16.80 -19.31 2.47
C MET A 474 -18.15 -19.54 3.15
N ASP A 475 -18.16 -19.85 4.46
CA ASP A 475 -19.37 -20.10 5.23
C ASP A 475 -20.23 -18.81 5.34
N ARG A 476 -19.63 -17.64 5.58
CA ARG A 476 -20.35 -16.35 5.56
C ARG A 476 -20.98 -16.05 4.20
N LEU A 477 -20.29 -16.30 3.10
CA LEU A 477 -20.81 -16.05 1.76
C LEU A 477 -22.01 -16.95 1.44
N ILE A 478 -21.99 -18.19 1.94
CA ILE A 478 -23.14 -19.09 1.89
C ILE A 478 -24.32 -18.49 2.66
N ASP A 479 -24.11 -18.03 3.89
CA ASP A 479 -25.17 -17.43 4.72
C ASP A 479 -25.82 -16.19 4.09
N VAL A 480 -25.04 -15.32 3.43
CA VAL A 480 -25.56 -14.13 2.73
C VAL A 480 -26.30 -14.49 1.43
N ILE A 481 -25.80 -15.48 0.68
CA ILE A 481 -26.32 -15.79 -0.67
C ILE A 481 -27.48 -16.81 -0.64
N LEU A 482 -27.54 -17.70 0.35
CA LEU A 482 -28.60 -18.72 0.45
C LEU A 482 -30.04 -18.13 0.51
N PRO A 483 -30.32 -17.03 1.24
CA PRO A 483 -31.61 -16.34 1.17
C PRO A 483 -31.96 -15.81 -0.23
N VAL A 484 -30.96 -15.31 -0.96
CA VAL A 484 -31.13 -14.80 -2.34
C VAL A 484 -31.42 -15.94 -3.31
N ALA A 485 -30.71 -17.08 -3.17
CA ALA A 485 -30.98 -18.29 -3.93
C ALA A 485 -32.42 -18.79 -3.70
N ALA A 486 -32.86 -18.87 -2.44
CA ALA A 486 -34.22 -19.27 -2.10
C ALA A 486 -35.28 -18.30 -2.67
N LYS A 487 -35.05 -16.99 -2.58
CA LYS A 487 -35.92 -15.91 -3.10
C LYS A 487 -36.19 -16.01 -4.62
N HIS A 488 -35.24 -16.56 -5.39
CA HIS A 488 -35.36 -16.74 -6.85
C HIS A 488 -35.62 -18.19 -7.28
N ASN A 489 -35.85 -19.12 -6.35
CA ASN A 489 -35.94 -20.57 -6.60
C ASN A 489 -34.70 -21.13 -7.34
N MET A 490 -33.51 -20.76 -6.89
CA MET A 490 -32.23 -21.21 -7.45
C MET A 490 -31.60 -22.30 -6.58
N THR A 491 -30.93 -23.27 -7.20
CA THR A 491 -29.98 -24.16 -6.52
C THR A 491 -28.70 -23.37 -6.21
N LEU A 492 -28.08 -23.56 -5.05
CA LEU A 492 -26.78 -23.00 -4.70
C LEU A 492 -25.71 -24.10 -4.73
N GLU A 493 -24.71 -23.97 -5.58
CA GLU A 493 -23.50 -24.81 -5.61
C GLU A 493 -22.31 -24.00 -5.06
N ALA A 494 -22.01 -24.10 -3.77
CA ALA A 494 -20.91 -23.34 -3.17
C ALA A 494 -19.76 -24.25 -2.77
N PHE A 495 -18.56 -23.97 -3.30
CA PHE A 495 -17.30 -24.63 -2.90
C PHE A 495 -17.37 -26.17 -2.92
N GLY A 496 -18.01 -26.72 -3.95
CA GLY A 496 -18.20 -28.17 -4.13
C GLY A 496 -19.36 -28.80 -3.34
N LYS A 497 -20.14 -28.01 -2.58
CA LYS A 497 -21.34 -28.45 -1.86
C LYS A 497 -22.61 -27.92 -2.54
N THR A 498 -23.58 -28.78 -2.79
CA THR A 498 -24.91 -28.38 -3.27
C THR A 498 -25.85 -28.11 -2.09
N MET A 499 -26.55 -26.98 -2.14
CA MET A 499 -27.52 -26.51 -1.16
C MET A 499 -28.77 -26.04 -1.89
N GLY A 500 -29.95 -26.44 -1.40
CA GLY A 500 -31.23 -26.12 -2.01
C GLY A 500 -32.37 -26.80 -1.26
N LEU A 501 -33.50 -26.10 -1.15
CA LEU A 501 -34.64 -26.55 -0.33
C LEU A 501 -35.79 -27.16 -1.14
N GLN A 502 -35.84 -26.96 -2.46
CA GLN A 502 -36.93 -27.46 -3.31
C GLN A 502 -36.43 -27.87 -4.70
N ASP A 503 -37.04 -28.93 -5.21
CA ASP A 503 -36.84 -29.50 -6.55
C ASP A 503 -38.24 -29.47 -7.23
N PRO A 504 -38.42 -28.89 -8.43
CA PRO A 504 -37.41 -28.32 -9.32
C PRO A 504 -37.06 -26.85 -9.05
N SER A 505 -35.77 -26.52 -9.16
CA SER A 505 -35.26 -25.15 -9.21
C SER A 505 -35.39 -24.54 -10.62
N TRP A 506 -35.31 -23.21 -10.71
CA TRP A 506 -35.37 -22.45 -11.97
C TRP A 506 -33.99 -22.27 -12.63
N GLY A 507 -32.90 -22.36 -11.85
CA GLY A 507 -31.52 -22.21 -12.29
C GLY A 507 -30.53 -22.48 -11.16
N THR A 508 -29.24 -22.23 -11.40
CA THR A 508 -28.16 -22.48 -10.44
C THR A 508 -27.30 -21.24 -10.21
N ILE A 509 -27.04 -20.91 -8.94
CA ILE A 509 -25.99 -19.99 -8.53
C ILE A 509 -24.79 -20.85 -8.12
N ARG A 510 -23.61 -20.58 -8.64
CA ARG A 510 -22.37 -21.27 -8.25
C ARG A 510 -21.38 -20.30 -7.63
N LEU A 511 -20.85 -20.65 -6.46
CA LEU A 511 -19.75 -19.97 -5.80
C LEU A 511 -18.51 -20.85 -5.88
N SER A 512 -17.43 -20.30 -6.42
CA SER A 512 -16.17 -21.00 -6.59
C SER A 512 -15.00 -20.06 -6.32
N ASP A 513 -13.86 -20.62 -5.98
CA ASP A 513 -12.60 -19.90 -6.07
C ASP A 513 -12.32 -19.62 -7.55
N ALA A 514 -12.15 -18.35 -7.93
CA ALA A 514 -12.02 -17.92 -9.32
C ALA A 514 -10.75 -18.45 -9.99
N TYR A 515 -9.63 -18.50 -9.26
CA TYR A 515 -8.28 -18.68 -9.81
C TYR A 515 -7.40 -19.61 -8.96
N ASN A 516 -8.02 -20.48 -8.13
CA ASN A 516 -7.36 -21.15 -7.01
C ASN A 516 -6.69 -20.14 -6.05
N SER A 517 -7.31 -18.96 -5.94
CA SER A 517 -7.20 -17.84 -5.03
C SER A 517 -6.58 -18.12 -3.66
N SER A 518 -7.21 -19.06 -2.98
CA SER A 518 -7.28 -19.14 -1.53
C SER A 518 -5.94 -19.16 -0.80
N LEU A 519 -5.67 -18.08 -0.06
CA LEU A 519 -4.55 -17.91 0.84
C LEU A 519 -5.07 -17.62 2.25
N ALA A 520 -4.74 -18.49 3.21
CA ALA A 520 -4.97 -18.19 4.62
C ALA A 520 -3.99 -17.10 5.10
N PRO A 521 -4.39 -16.22 6.04
CA PRO A 521 -3.49 -15.21 6.59
C PRO A 521 -2.17 -15.80 7.09
N ALA A 522 -1.09 -15.03 6.97
CA ALA A 522 0.23 -15.48 7.37
C ALA A 522 0.32 -15.64 8.91
N PRO A 523 1.04 -16.66 9.42
CA PRO A 523 1.36 -16.75 10.84
C PRO A 523 2.07 -15.47 11.33
N VAL A 524 1.60 -14.92 12.46
CA VAL A 524 2.19 -13.72 13.06
C VAL A 524 3.58 -14.05 13.61
N THR A 525 4.60 -13.33 13.15
CA THR A 525 5.98 -13.47 13.64
C THR A 525 6.08 -12.93 15.07
N PRO A 526 6.65 -13.67 16.04
CA PRO A 526 6.83 -13.18 17.40
C PRO A 526 7.74 -11.95 17.47
N THR A 527 7.23 -10.88 18.08
CA THR A 527 7.89 -9.55 18.17
C THR A 527 8.55 -9.27 19.53
N THR A 528 8.33 -10.13 20.53
CA THR A 528 8.86 -9.99 21.89
C THR A 528 9.55 -11.28 22.32
N GLY A 529 10.77 -11.20 22.88
CA GLY A 529 11.53 -12.38 23.32
C GLY A 529 11.96 -13.28 22.15
N SER A 530 12.22 -12.67 20.99
CA SER A 530 12.33 -13.31 19.69
C SER A 530 13.66 -12.91 19.04
N GLY A 531 14.69 -13.74 19.22
CA GLY A 531 16.04 -13.46 18.72
C GLY A 531 16.13 -13.04 17.24
N PRO A 532 15.33 -13.60 16.29
CA PRO A 532 15.27 -13.11 14.92
C PRO A 532 14.71 -11.67 14.82
N TYR A 533 13.57 -11.38 15.47
CA TYR A 533 12.96 -10.05 15.42
C TYR A 533 13.79 -9.00 16.15
N GLU A 534 14.44 -9.36 17.26
CA GLU A 534 15.39 -8.51 18.00
C GLU A 534 16.64 -8.20 17.15
N LEU A 535 17.18 -9.21 16.44
CA LEU A 535 18.28 -9.02 15.47
C LEU A 535 17.88 -8.07 14.34
N LEU A 536 16.71 -8.29 13.72
CA LEU A 536 16.20 -7.43 12.65
C LEU A 536 15.98 -6.00 13.14
N SER A 537 15.25 -5.85 14.26
CA SER A 537 14.91 -4.54 14.83
C SER A 537 16.16 -3.74 15.20
N GLY A 538 17.12 -4.35 15.89
CA GLY A 538 18.37 -3.67 16.25
C GLY A 538 19.23 -3.30 15.02
N THR A 539 19.17 -4.09 13.94
CA THR A 539 19.85 -3.78 12.67
C THR A 539 19.19 -2.61 11.94
N ILE A 540 17.86 -2.56 11.94
CA ILE A 540 17.06 -1.45 11.40
C ILE A 540 17.40 -0.16 12.18
N LEU A 541 17.35 -0.20 13.52
CA LEU A 541 17.69 0.95 14.36
C LEU A 541 19.12 1.46 14.12
N SER A 542 20.11 0.56 14.07
CA SER A 542 21.49 0.96 13.73
C SER A 542 21.59 1.64 12.36
N THR A 543 20.80 1.18 11.39
CA THR A 543 20.81 1.75 10.03
C THR A 543 20.12 3.11 9.97
N LEU A 544 18.93 3.24 10.56
CA LEU A 544 18.14 4.47 10.51
C LEU A 544 18.67 5.58 11.41
N GLN A 545 19.24 5.23 12.57
CA GLN A 545 19.84 6.20 13.49
C GLN A 545 21.24 6.67 13.04
N THR A 546 21.77 6.18 11.92
CA THR A 546 23.05 6.62 11.33
C THR A 546 22.81 7.75 10.32
N PRO A 547 23.15 9.03 10.61
CA PRO A 547 22.76 10.17 9.76
C PRO A 547 23.36 10.15 8.34
N LEU A 548 24.49 9.45 8.14
CA LEU A 548 25.11 9.25 6.82
C LEU A 548 24.25 8.40 5.88
N ARG A 549 23.43 7.48 6.43
CA ARG A 549 22.59 6.56 5.68
C ARG A 549 21.20 7.13 5.41
N THR A 550 20.67 7.93 6.34
CA THR A 550 19.31 8.47 6.28
C THR A 550 19.19 9.89 5.73
N GLY A 551 20.28 10.49 5.27
CA GLY A 551 20.24 11.80 4.60
C GLY A 551 19.80 12.98 5.48
N GLY A 552 19.69 12.78 6.80
CA GLY A 552 19.21 13.80 7.75
C GLY A 552 17.79 13.62 8.30
N LEU A 553 17.19 12.42 8.18
CA LEU A 553 15.99 12.06 8.96
C LEU A 553 16.21 12.26 10.49
N PRO A 554 15.12 12.35 11.29
CA PRO A 554 15.23 12.45 12.74
C PRO A 554 16.11 11.37 13.36
N THR A 555 16.89 11.74 14.38
CA THR A 555 17.78 10.80 15.09
C THR A 555 17.03 9.72 15.87
N THR A 556 15.73 9.92 16.12
CA THR A 556 14.87 8.97 16.83
C THR A 556 14.16 8.08 15.82
N ALA A 557 14.54 6.80 15.81
CA ALA A 557 13.83 5.75 15.09
C ALA A 557 13.35 4.69 16.08
N ILE A 558 12.20 4.07 15.79
CA ILE A 558 11.62 2.91 16.51
C ILE A 558 11.21 1.84 15.48
N VAL A 559 11.11 0.60 15.93
CA VAL A 559 10.57 -0.51 15.11
C VAL A 559 9.22 -0.95 15.67
N SER A 560 8.20 -0.92 14.81
CA SER A 560 6.82 -1.26 15.09
C SER A 560 6.41 -2.46 14.24
N PRO A 561 5.59 -3.39 14.74
CA PRO A 561 5.16 -4.54 13.94
C PRO A 561 4.22 -4.10 12.80
N GLY A 562 4.60 -4.37 11.54
CA GLY A 562 3.80 -4.11 10.35
C GLY A 562 2.83 -5.26 10.01
N LEU A 563 1.68 -4.92 9.42
CA LEU A 563 0.69 -5.83 8.86
C LEU A 563 0.48 -5.48 7.39
N LEU A 564 0.72 -6.42 6.48
CA LEU A 564 0.33 -6.27 5.08
C LEU A 564 -1.18 -6.45 4.91
N THR A 565 -1.76 -5.65 4.02
CA THR A 565 -3.15 -5.79 3.53
C THR A 565 -3.36 -7.06 2.70
N GLY A 566 -2.30 -7.86 2.47
CA GLY A 566 -2.25 -9.04 1.62
C GLY A 566 -2.00 -8.60 0.18
N ASN A 567 -0.78 -8.70 -0.35
CA ASN A 567 -0.54 -8.41 -1.77
C ASN A 567 -1.00 -9.60 -2.64
N THR A 568 -1.28 -9.37 -3.93
CA THR A 568 -1.56 -10.46 -4.89
C THR A 568 -0.37 -11.42 -5.03
N GLY A 569 0.85 -10.91 -4.87
CA GLY A 569 2.05 -11.67 -5.17
C GLY A 569 2.61 -12.59 -4.08
N LYS A 570 2.33 -12.30 -2.80
CA LYS A 570 2.85 -13.05 -1.64
C LYS A 570 2.07 -14.35 -1.37
N ARG A 571 1.41 -14.90 -2.40
CA ARG A 571 0.73 -16.20 -2.39
C ARG A 571 1.66 -17.34 -1.95
N ASN A 572 2.98 -17.15 -2.09
CA ASN A 572 4.01 -17.99 -1.50
C ASN A 572 4.69 -17.42 -0.24
N THR A 573 3.87 -17.00 0.75
CA THR A 573 4.20 -17.07 2.20
C THR A 573 4.62 -18.47 2.69
N SER A 574 4.79 -19.44 1.79
CA SER A 574 5.57 -20.66 1.95
C SER A 574 6.97 -20.45 2.56
N TRP A 575 7.56 -19.27 2.38
CA TRP A 575 8.70 -18.80 3.16
C TRP A 575 8.51 -18.94 4.67
N ARG A 576 7.32 -18.59 5.17
CA ARG A 576 6.96 -18.50 6.59
C ARG A 576 6.31 -19.80 7.15
N ARG A 577 6.43 -20.96 6.46
CA ARG A 577 5.79 -22.25 6.85
C ARG A 577 6.76 -23.44 7.02
#